data_AF-A0A6S7IN16-F1
#
_entry.id   AF-A0A6S7IN16-F1
#
_cell.length_a   1.000
_cell.length_b   1.000
_cell.length_c   1.000
_cell.angle_alpha   90.00
_cell.angle_beta   90.00
_cell.angle_gamma   90.00
#
_symmetry.space_group_name_H-M   'P 1'
#
loop_
_entity.id
_entity.type
_entity.pdbx_description
1 polymer ?
#
loop_
_entity_poly.entity_id
_entity_poly.type
_entity_poly.pdbx_seq_one_letter_code
_entity_poly.pdbx_strand_id
1 'polypeptide(L)'
;MEYEKMNSSGQLETWHIKETGRRKKGPCSITGEVKMNDGVVVVSSNRSMNNLPKIEGLLSYRSDQEKLFLRGKSQWNALKSNQQVDHSQSMIQTILGNLTRLAKDVRSELTSLKKENTDLRLELGDYKTRIRQELDQVKESIENLTVYVSCKQALEKKRNASNGWYKIKTLGTNAFVTDVYCQMTSLPGCSDGGWTMAMKIDGKK
;
A
#
# COMPACT_ATOMS: atom_id res chain seq x y z
N MET A 1 -1.21 66.91 -3.01
CA MET A 1 -2.05 66.57 -4.19
C MET A 1 -2.43 67.86 -4.88
N GLU A 2 -2.13 67.99 -6.17
CA GLU A 2 -2.51 69.13 -7.01
C GLU A 2 -3.72 68.79 -7.86
N TYR A 3 -4.57 69.78 -8.11
CA TYR A 3 -5.76 69.62 -8.96
C TYR A 3 -6.20 70.99 -9.49
N GLU A 4 -6.97 70.96 -10.57
CA GLU A 4 -7.47 72.18 -11.21
C GLU A 4 -8.99 72.27 -11.08
N LYS A 5 -9.52 73.50 -10.98
CA LYS A 5 -10.96 73.76 -10.97
C LYS A 5 -11.29 75.11 -11.59
N MET A 6 -12.48 75.25 -12.17
CA MET A 6 -12.97 76.55 -12.65
C MET A 6 -13.38 77.47 -11.50
N ASN A 7 -13.07 78.75 -11.64
CA ASN A 7 -13.55 79.80 -10.74
C ASN A 7 -14.90 80.38 -11.21
N SER A 8 -15.44 81.33 -10.44
CA SER A 8 -16.72 81.98 -10.72
C SER A 8 -16.75 82.85 -11.98
N SER A 9 -15.58 83.15 -12.57
CA SER A 9 -15.46 83.83 -13.87
C SER A 9 -15.20 82.86 -15.03
N GLY A 10 -15.29 81.54 -14.80
CA GLY A 10 -15.09 80.50 -15.81
C GLY A 10 -13.63 80.22 -16.17
N GLN A 11 -12.67 80.79 -15.44
CA GLN A 11 -11.25 80.55 -15.65
C GLN A 11 -10.74 79.38 -14.81
N LEU A 12 -9.86 78.58 -15.40
CA LEU A 12 -9.23 77.43 -14.76
C LEU A 12 -8.16 77.89 -13.77
N GLU A 13 -8.27 77.45 -12.51
CA GLU A 13 -7.33 77.76 -11.44
C GLU A 13 -6.72 76.47 -10.88
N THR A 14 -5.40 76.48 -10.72
CA THR A 14 -4.66 75.39 -10.08
C THR A 14 -4.68 75.55 -8.56
N TRP A 15 -4.93 74.46 -7.85
CA TRP A 15 -4.97 74.38 -6.39
C TRP A 15 -4.16 73.18 -5.90
N HIS A 16 -3.66 73.27 -4.67
CA HIS A 16 -3.05 72.14 -4.00
C HIS A 16 -3.54 71.98 -2.57
N ILE A 17 -3.60 70.73 -2.13
CA ILE A 17 -3.93 70.35 -0.75
C ILE A 17 -2.62 70.04 -0.01
N LYS A 18 -2.36 70.78 1.07
CA LYS A 18 -1.26 70.48 2.01
C LYS A 18 -1.62 69.30 2.90
N GLU A 19 -0.63 68.67 3.53
CA GLU A 19 -0.82 67.53 4.45
C GLU A 19 -1.84 67.81 5.57
N THR A 20 -2.04 69.08 5.95
CA THR A 20 -3.04 69.52 6.93
C THR A 20 -4.48 69.61 6.38
N GLY A 21 -4.72 69.19 5.13
CA GLY A 21 -6.03 69.24 4.46
C GLY A 21 -6.47 70.64 4.01
N ARG A 22 -5.68 71.69 4.28
CA ARG A 22 -5.99 73.06 3.84
C ARG A 22 -5.61 73.26 2.37
N ARG A 23 -6.57 73.72 1.57
CA ARG A 23 -6.35 74.08 0.16
C ARG A 23 -5.66 75.45 0.04
N LYS A 24 -4.66 75.55 -0.84
CA LYS A 24 -4.03 76.81 -1.26
C LYS A 24 -4.10 76.96 -2.78
N LYS A 25 -4.23 78.20 -3.23
CA LYS A 25 -4.23 78.57 -4.65
C LYS A 25 -2.79 78.61 -5.18
N GLY A 26 -2.59 78.08 -6.40
CA GLY A 26 -1.29 77.95 -7.07
C GLY A 26 -0.74 76.51 -7.06
N PRO A 27 0.25 76.20 -7.91
CA PRO A 27 0.94 74.90 -7.90
C PRO A 27 1.70 74.69 -6.58
N CYS A 28 2.05 73.44 -6.25
CA CYS A 28 2.98 73.18 -5.16
C CYS A 28 4.33 73.78 -5.54
N SER A 29 4.95 74.50 -4.62
CA SER A 29 6.35 74.84 -4.76
C SER A 29 7.15 73.55 -4.68
N ILE A 30 7.83 73.15 -5.76
CA ILE A 30 8.84 72.08 -5.71
C ILE A 30 10.06 72.69 -4.99
N THR A 31 9.94 72.88 -3.69
CA THR A 31 11.08 73.23 -2.84
C THR A 31 11.64 71.93 -2.28
N GLY A 32 12.51 71.29 -3.06
CA GLY A 32 13.26 70.11 -2.66
C GLY A 32 13.94 69.46 -3.86
N GLU A 33 15.26 69.24 -3.76
CA GLU A 33 15.96 68.33 -4.67
C GLU A 33 15.38 66.92 -4.49
N VAL A 34 14.63 66.43 -5.48
CA VAL A 34 14.27 65.01 -5.54
C VAL A 34 15.54 64.25 -5.92
N LYS A 35 16.22 63.66 -4.94
CA LYS A 35 17.40 62.82 -5.18
C LYS A 35 16.94 61.40 -5.48
N MET A 36 16.98 61.02 -6.76
CA MET A 36 16.88 59.63 -7.18
C MET A 36 18.29 59.04 -7.17
N ASN A 37 18.52 58.05 -6.31
CA ASN A 37 19.78 57.31 -6.34
C ASN A 37 19.73 56.35 -7.52
N ASP A 38 20.51 56.61 -8.56
CA ASP A 38 20.71 55.70 -9.68
C ASP A 38 22.05 54.96 -9.50
N GLY A 39 22.01 53.63 -9.59
CA GLY A 39 23.19 52.77 -9.47
C GLY A 39 23.35 52.00 -8.14
N VAL A 40 24.49 51.31 -8.02
CA VAL A 40 24.85 50.43 -6.90
C VAL A 40 26.13 50.94 -6.24
N VAL A 41 26.12 51.11 -4.91
CA VAL A 41 27.30 51.56 -4.17
C VAL A 41 28.19 50.36 -3.83
N VAL A 42 29.44 50.36 -4.26
CA VAL A 42 30.41 49.30 -3.94
C VAL A 42 31.15 49.64 -2.65
N VAL A 43 31.17 48.72 -1.68
CA VAL A 43 31.89 48.87 -0.41
C VAL A 43 32.72 47.63 -0.09
N SER A 44 33.83 47.82 0.62
CA SER A 44 34.80 46.76 0.94
C SER A 44 34.57 46.06 2.28
N SER A 45 33.66 46.55 3.14
CA SER A 45 33.41 45.95 4.45
C SER A 45 32.06 46.36 5.04
N ASN A 46 31.61 45.65 6.07
CA ASN A 46 30.43 46.03 6.85
C ASN A 46 30.57 47.40 7.56
N ARG A 47 31.79 47.78 7.95
CA ARG A 47 32.05 49.09 8.57
C ARG A 47 31.77 50.22 7.58
N SER A 48 32.25 50.08 6.35
CA SER A 48 31.97 51.03 5.26
C SER A 48 30.48 51.10 4.91
N MET A 49 29.76 49.98 5.04
CA MET A 49 28.33 49.88 4.80
C MET A 49 27.48 50.63 5.84
N ASN A 50 27.96 50.75 7.09
CA ASN A 50 27.29 51.53 8.14
C ASN A 50 27.44 53.05 7.95
N ASN A 51 28.44 53.48 7.17
CA ASN A 51 28.65 54.89 6.83
C ASN A 51 27.77 55.37 5.67
N LEU A 52 27.06 54.46 5.01
CA LEU A 52 26.18 54.80 3.89
C LEU A 52 24.90 55.53 4.37
N PRO A 53 24.31 56.36 3.50
CA PRO A 53 23.05 57.04 3.79
C PRO A 53 21.95 56.07 4.22
N LYS A 54 21.14 56.47 5.21
CA LYS A 54 20.02 55.67 5.75
C LYS A 54 18.78 55.77 4.86
N ILE A 55 18.93 55.47 3.57
CA ILE A 55 17.86 55.55 2.57
C ILE A 55 17.33 54.14 2.29
N GLU A 56 16.03 53.92 2.51
CA GLU A 56 15.38 52.66 2.17
C GLU A 56 15.38 52.46 0.64
N GLY A 57 15.61 51.22 0.19
CA GLY A 57 15.74 50.90 -1.24
C GLY A 57 17.16 51.04 -1.79
N LEU A 58 18.11 51.59 -1.02
CA LEU A 58 19.50 51.72 -1.49
C LEU A 58 20.15 50.35 -1.71
N LEU A 59 20.79 50.18 -2.86
CA LEU A 59 21.55 48.99 -3.23
C LEU A 59 23.05 49.19 -2.97
N SER A 60 23.67 48.20 -2.35
CA SER A 60 25.12 48.18 -2.16
C SER A 60 25.71 46.80 -2.41
N TYR A 61 26.81 46.74 -3.15
CA TYR A 61 27.58 45.52 -3.38
C TYR A 61 28.78 45.48 -2.44
N ARG A 62 28.94 44.36 -1.71
CA ARG A 62 30.09 44.10 -0.85
C ARG A 62 31.11 43.24 -1.57
N SER A 63 32.28 43.81 -1.86
CA SER A 63 33.34 43.07 -2.54
C SER A 63 33.99 42.00 -1.68
N ASP A 64 33.98 42.14 -0.35
CA ASP A 64 34.54 41.15 0.59
C ASP A 64 33.68 39.88 0.71
N GLN A 65 32.39 39.95 0.36
CA GLN A 65 31.45 38.82 0.41
C GLN A 65 30.86 38.48 -0.95
N GLU A 66 31.21 39.23 -1.99
CA GLU A 66 30.67 39.16 -3.34
C GLU A 66 29.12 39.13 -3.38
N LYS A 67 28.49 39.93 -2.51
CA LYS A 67 27.03 39.92 -2.30
C LYS A 67 26.41 41.29 -2.51
N LEU A 68 25.23 41.31 -3.12
CA LEU A 68 24.38 42.49 -3.23
C LEU A 68 23.45 42.59 -2.02
N PHE A 69 23.32 43.80 -1.48
CA PHE A 69 22.51 44.10 -0.31
C PHE A 69 21.50 45.20 -0.64
N LEU A 70 20.29 45.06 -0.09
CA LEU A 70 19.24 46.07 -0.13
C LEU A 70 19.03 46.64 1.26
N ARG A 71 19.00 47.97 1.37
CA ARG A 71 18.64 48.65 2.61
C ARG A 71 17.12 48.61 2.81
N GLY A 72 16.66 47.81 3.77
CA GLY A 72 15.29 47.88 4.28
C GLY A 72 15.16 48.94 5.37
N LYS A 73 14.01 48.96 6.08
CA LYS A 73 13.64 49.80 7.24
C LYS A 73 14.65 49.80 8.41
N SER A 74 15.89 50.24 8.16
CA SER A 74 17.07 50.32 9.05
C SER A 74 18.07 49.16 9.05
N GLN A 75 17.94 48.16 8.18
CA GLN A 75 18.87 47.03 8.11
C GLN A 75 19.34 46.74 6.68
N TRP A 76 20.58 46.25 6.55
CA TRP A 76 21.13 45.76 5.29
C TRP A 76 20.83 44.27 5.14
N ASN A 77 20.05 43.92 4.13
CA ASN A 77 19.67 42.54 3.86
C ASN A 77 20.40 42.05 2.60
N ALA A 78 21.12 40.94 2.71
CA ALA A 78 21.75 40.30 1.55
C ALA A 78 20.67 39.73 0.63
N LEU A 79 20.66 40.14 -0.64
CA LEU A 79 19.68 39.66 -1.63
C LEU A 79 19.91 38.21 -2.04
N LYS A 80 21.10 37.66 -1.79
CA LYS A 80 21.50 36.30 -2.19
C LYS A 80 21.40 35.25 -1.07
N SER A 81 20.79 35.57 0.06
CA SER A 81 20.68 34.64 1.19
C SER A 81 19.37 33.85 1.12
N ASN A 82 19.32 32.82 0.28
CA ASN A 82 18.21 31.88 0.19
C ASN A 82 18.24 30.85 1.35
N GLN A 83 18.58 31.30 2.56
CA GLN A 83 18.75 30.45 3.76
C GLN A 83 17.52 29.59 4.05
N GLN A 84 16.32 30.11 3.78
CA GLN A 84 15.08 29.35 3.91
C GLN A 84 14.98 28.21 2.89
N VAL A 85 15.44 28.44 1.66
CA VAL A 85 15.49 27.41 0.60
C VAL A 85 16.53 26.36 0.94
N ASP A 86 17.72 26.74 1.41
CA ASP A 86 18.77 25.80 1.80
C ASP A 86 18.31 24.92 2.98
N HIS A 87 17.62 25.51 3.95
CA HIS A 87 17.05 24.77 5.07
C HIS A 87 15.96 23.78 4.62
N SER A 88 15.03 24.22 3.78
CA SER A 88 14.01 23.34 3.20
C SER A 88 14.62 22.21 2.38
N GLN A 89 15.69 22.49 1.61
CA GLN A 89 16.38 21.49 0.82
C GLN A 89 17.05 20.41 1.70
N SER A 90 17.68 20.81 2.81
CA SER A 90 18.24 19.87 3.80
C SER A 90 17.16 18.97 4.42
N MET A 91 16.02 19.55 4.77
CA MET A 91 14.90 18.80 5.33
C MET A 91 14.32 17.80 4.32
N ILE A 92 14.16 18.21 3.06
CA ILE A 92 13.72 17.33 1.97
C ILE A 92 14.68 16.16 1.78
N GLN A 93 16.00 16.40 1.80
CA GLN A 93 16.99 15.32 1.67
C GLN A 93 16.90 14.31 2.82
N THR A 94 16.67 14.80 4.04
CA THR A 94 16.48 13.93 5.22
C THR A 94 15.23 13.08 5.07
N ILE A 95 14.10 13.67 4.66
CA ILE A 95 12.85 12.96 4.44
C ILE A 95 13.01 11.92 3.33
N LEU A 96 13.66 12.27 2.21
CA LEU A 96 13.93 11.36 1.10
C LEU A 96 14.78 10.15 1.55
N GLY A 97 15.82 10.38 2.35
CA GLY A 97 16.63 9.30 2.91
C GLY A 97 15.81 8.33 3.78
N ASN A 98 14.97 8.88 4.65
CA ASN A 98 14.09 8.09 5.53
C ASN A 98 13.06 7.29 4.72
N LEU A 99 12.41 7.90 3.73
CA LEU A 99 11.45 7.23 2.85
C LEU A 99 12.11 6.10 2.05
N THR A 100 13.33 6.32 1.57
CA THR A 100 14.08 5.30 0.83
C THR A 100 14.41 4.10 1.72
N ARG A 101 14.77 4.34 2.99
CA ARG A 101 15.01 3.26 3.96
C ARG A 101 13.72 2.48 4.24
N LEU A 102 12.64 3.18 4.56
CA LEU A 102 11.34 2.58 4.81
C LEU A 102 10.86 1.72 3.63
N ALA A 103 11.02 2.20 2.40
CA ALA A 103 10.66 1.44 1.21
C ALA A 103 11.48 0.15 1.03
N LYS A 104 12.75 0.14 1.46
CA LYS A 104 13.58 -1.07 1.46
C LYS A 104 13.12 -2.05 2.54
N ASP A 105 12.85 -1.55 3.75
CA ASP A 105 12.42 -2.37 4.87
C ASP A 105 11.09 -3.08 4.54
N VAL A 106 10.09 -2.33 4.07
CA VAL A 106 8.79 -2.88 3.64
C VAL A 106 8.95 -3.90 2.52
N ARG A 107 9.85 -3.67 1.56
CA ARG A 107 10.12 -4.63 0.48
C ARG A 107 10.70 -5.93 1.04
N SER A 108 11.61 -5.85 2.01
CA SER A 108 12.22 -7.02 2.64
C SER A 108 11.20 -7.85 3.42
N GLU A 109 10.34 -7.21 4.21
CA GLU A 109 9.26 -7.88 4.92
C GLU A 109 8.28 -8.54 3.95
N LEU A 110 7.91 -7.85 2.87
CA LEU A 110 7.03 -8.39 1.84
C LEU A 110 7.62 -9.66 1.19
N THR A 111 8.94 -9.69 0.95
CA THR A 111 9.58 -10.90 0.41
C THR A 111 9.61 -12.05 1.40
N SER A 112 9.81 -11.76 2.69
CA SER A 112 9.77 -12.77 3.76
C SER A 112 8.37 -13.37 3.88
N LEU A 113 7.34 -12.54 3.99
CA LEU A 113 5.95 -12.97 4.10
C LEU A 113 5.49 -13.77 2.88
N LYS A 114 5.94 -13.41 1.68
CA LYS A 114 5.64 -14.19 0.46
C LYS A 114 6.20 -15.60 0.55
N LYS A 115 7.43 -15.75 1.04
CA LYS A 115 8.08 -17.06 1.20
C LYS A 115 7.35 -17.92 2.24
N GLU A 116 7.02 -17.33 3.38
CA GLU A 116 6.26 -18.02 4.42
C GLU A 116 4.89 -18.50 3.91
N ASN A 117 4.20 -17.67 3.13
CA ASN A 117 2.92 -18.04 2.51
C ASN A 117 3.07 -19.19 1.49
N THR A 118 4.16 -19.22 0.72
CA THR A 118 4.43 -20.35 -0.18
C THR A 118 4.72 -21.64 0.58
N ASP A 119 5.49 -21.56 1.67
CA ASP A 119 5.83 -22.73 2.49
C ASP A 119 4.57 -23.30 3.16
N LEU A 120 3.73 -22.43 3.75
CA LEU A 120 2.44 -22.83 4.34
C LEU A 120 1.49 -23.48 3.33
N ARG A 121 1.47 -23.01 2.08
CA ARG A 121 0.66 -23.61 1.02
C ARG A 121 1.13 -25.01 0.65
N LEU A 122 2.44 -25.25 0.66
CA LEU A 122 3.01 -26.57 0.40
C LEU A 122 2.68 -27.54 1.54
N GLU A 123 2.86 -27.12 2.79
CA GLU A 123 2.48 -27.94 3.95
C GLU A 123 1.00 -28.29 3.95
N LEU A 124 0.12 -27.32 3.66
CA LEU A 124 -1.31 -27.55 3.55
C LEU A 124 -1.65 -28.57 2.45
N GLY A 125 -0.93 -28.52 1.33
CA GLY A 125 -1.06 -29.49 0.24
C GLY A 125 -0.64 -30.91 0.65
N ASP A 126 0.43 -31.02 1.42
CA ASP A 126 0.93 -32.30 1.93
C ASP A 126 -0.03 -32.89 2.97
N TYR A 127 -0.47 -32.10 3.96
CA TYR A 127 -1.47 -32.53 4.94
C TYR A 127 -2.77 -33.02 4.26
N LYS A 128 -3.26 -32.29 3.24
CA LYS A 128 -4.44 -32.70 2.47
C LYS A 128 -4.25 -34.06 1.80
N THR A 129 -3.05 -34.35 1.31
CA THR A 129 -2.72 -35.61 0.64
C THR A 129 -2.66 -36.75 1.65
N ARG A 130 -2.00 -36.55 2.79
CA ARG A 130 -1.93 -37.55 3.87
C ARG A 130 -3.31 -37.89 4.41
N ILE A 131 -4.14 -36.88 4.71
CA ILE A 131 -5.52 -37.09 5.20
C ILE A 131 -6.33 -37.90 4.19
N ARG A 132 -6.21 -37.62 2.89
CA ARG A 132 -6.90 -38.40 1.86
C ARG A 132 -6.45 -39.86 1.88
N GLN A 133 -5.15 -40.10 1.98
CA GLN A 133 -4.59 -41.44 2.02
C GLN A 133 -5.04 -42.23 3.26
N GLU A 134 -4.99 -41.61 4.44
CA GLU A 134 -5.48 -42.22 5.69
C GLU A 134 -6.98 -42.54 5.60
N LEU A 135 -7.76 -41.64 5.01
CA LEU A 135 -9.20 -41.85 4.81
C LEU A 135 -9.48 -43.04 3.89
N ASP A 136 -8.70 -43.21 2.82
CA ASP A 136 -8.85 -44.34 1.90
C ASP A 136 -8.44 -45.67 2.57
N GLN A 137 -7.38 -45.67 3.38
CA GLN A 137 -6.99 -46.83 4.19
C GLN A 137 -8.05 -47.20 5.24
N VAL A 138 -8.65 -46.21 5.90
CA VAL A 138 -9.73 -46.44 6.87
C VAL A 138 -10.97 -46.99 6.18
N LYS A 139 -11.34 -46.49 5.00
CA LYS A 139 -12.45 -47.04 4.21
C LYS A 139 -12.21 -48.51 3.88
N GLU A 140 -11.02 -48.86 3.38
CA GLU A 140 -10.68 -50.24 3.05
C GLU A 140 -10.75 -51.14 4.30
N SER A 141 -10.24 -50.66 5.44
CA SER A 141 -10.31 -51.38 6.71
C SER A 141 -11.75 -51.60 7.19
N ILE A 142 -12.62 -50.60 7.05
CA ILE A 142 -14.06 -50.70 7.37
C ILE A 142 -14.74 -51.71 6.46
N GLU A 143 -14.45 -51.70 5.16
CA GLU A 143 -15.01 -52.67 4.21
C GLU A 143 -14.63 -54.10 4.61
N ASN A 144 -13.38 -54.35 4.98
CA ASN A 144 -12.91 -55.67 5.42
C ASN A 144 -13.53 -56.14 6.75
N LEU A 145 -13.92 -55.20 7.63
CA LEU A 145 -14.58 -55.50 8.91
C LEU A 145 -16.10 -55.63 8.80
N THR A 146 -16.68 -55.27 7.66
CA THR A 146 -18.13 -55.28 7.49
C THR A 146 -18.66 -56.72 7.44
N VAL A 147 -19.55 -57.05 8.37
CA VAL A 147 -20.22 -58.35 8.44
C VAL A 147 -21.62 -58.24 7.86
N TYR A 148 -21.96 -59.14 6.94
CA TYR A 148 -23.27 -59.21 6.29
C TYR A 148 -24.05 -60.44 6.79
N VAL A 149 -25.37 -60.49 6.58
CA VAL A 149 -26.16 -61.71 6.89
C VAL A 149 -26.30 -62.65 5.69
N SER A 150 -25.95 -62.20 4.48
CA SER A 150 -25.93 -63.03 3.26
C SER A 150 -25.11 -62.35 2.15
N CYS A 151 -24.66 -63.13 1.16
CA CYS A 151 -24.02 -62.59 -0.06
C CYS A 151 -24.94 -61.63 -0.83
N LYS A 152 -26.26 -61.86 -0.80
CA LYS A 152 -27.24 -60.96 -1.42
C LYS A 152 -27.28 -59.60 -0.73
N GLN A 153 -27.29 -59.59 0.62
CA GLN A 153 -27.23 -58.35 1.37
C GLN A 153 -25.90 -57.60 1.14
N ALA A 154 -24.80 -58.34 1.02
CA ALA A 154 -23.51 -57.75 0.70
C ALA A 154 -23.52 -57.03 -0.66
N LEU A 155 -24.11 -57.66 -1.69
CA LEU A 155 -24.27 -57.05 -3.01
C LEU A 155 -25.17 -55.80 -2.99
N GLU A 156 -26.28 -55.84 -2.25
CA GLU A 156 -27.21 -54.70 -2.15
C GLU A 156 -26.59 -53.49 -1.43
N LYS A 157 -25.80 -53.75 -0.38
CA LYS A 157 -25.15 -52.70 0.41
C LYS A 157 -23.89 -52.14 -0.26
N LYS A 158 -23.14 -52.98 -0.99
CA LYS A 158 -21.91 -52.58 -1.69
C LYS A 158 -22.18 -52.57 -3.19
N ARG A 159 -22.53 -51.40 -3.74
CA ARG A 159 -22.89 -51.21 -5.16
C ARG A 159 -21.84 -51.73 -6.16
N ASN A 160 -20.56 -51.70 -5.77
CA ASN A 160 -19.44 -52.20 -6.57
C ASN A 160 -18.82 -53.45 -5.91
N ALA A 161 -19.64 -54.34 -5.34
CA ALA A 161 -19.14 -55.58 -4.75
C ALA A 161 -18.48 -56.45 -5.83
N SER A 162 -17.23 -56.86 -5.57
CA SER A 162 -16.49 -57.78 -6.42
C SER A 162 -16.64 -59.22 -5.92
N ASN A 163 -16.49 -60.20 -6.80
CA ASN A 163 -16.41 -61.60 -6.39
C ASN A 163 -15.27 -61.77 -5.38
N GLY A 164 -15.52 -62.50 -4.28
CA GLY A 164 -14.50 -62.66 -3.23
C GLY A 164 -15.06 -63.21 -1.93
N TRP A 165 -14.22 -63.20 -0.91
CA TRP A 165 -14.56 -63.66 0.44
C TRP A 165 -15.20 -62.53 1.25
N TYR A 166 -16.33 -62.83 1.88
CA TYR A 166 -17.09 -61.89 2.72
C TYR A 166 -17.37 -62.51 4.07
N LYS A 167 -17.34 -61.69 5.13
CA LYS A 167 -17.74 -62.12 6.47
C LYS A 167 -19.26 -62.19 6.56
N ILE A 168 -19.81 -63.40 6.67
CA ILE A 168 -21.24 -63.65 6.78
C ILE A 168 -21.57 -64.15 8.19
N LYS A 169 -22.54 -63.50 8.85
CA LYS A 169 -23.13 -63.97 10.10
C LYS A 169 -24.30 -64.91 9.79
N THR A 170 -24.20 -66.15 10.27
CA THR A 170 -25.28 -67.14 10.16
C THR A 170 -26.48 -66.75 11.02
N LEU A 171 -27.68 -67.13 10.58
CA LEU A 171 -28.94 -66.91 11.30
C LEU A 171 -29.33 -68.18 12.08
N GLY A 172 -29.87 -68.02 13.29
CA GLY A 172 -30.35 -69.14 14.14
C GLY A 172 -29.86 -69.04 15.59
N THR A 173 -30.18 -70.07 16.39
CA THR A 173 -29.82 -70.17 17.82
C THR A 173 -28.30 -70.28 18.06
N ASN A 174 -27.54 -70.75 17.06
CA ASN A 174 -26.07 -70.83 17.09
C ASN A 174 -25.44 -69.94 16.01
N ALA A 175 -25.74 -68.64 16.02
CA ALA A 175 -25.18 -67.69 15.06
C ALA A 175 -23.67 -67.51 15.25
N PHE A 176 -22.90 -67.63 14.17
CA PHE A 176 -21.45 -67.36 14.13
C PHE A 176 -21.07 -66.61 12.85
N VAL A 177 -19.90 -65.97 12.86
CA VAL A 177 -19.35 -65.28 11.67
C VAL A 177 -18.37 -66.21 10.98
N THR A 178 -18.51 -66.36 9.67
CA THR A 178 -17.61 -67.18 8.85
C THR A 178 -17.32 -66.49 7.52
N ASP A 179 -16.17 -66.81 6.93
CA ASP A 179 -15.79 -66.28 5.62
C ASP A 179 -16.44 -67.13 4.51
N VAL A 180 -17.22 -66.48 3.65
CA VAL A 180 -17.98 -67.13 2.57
C VAL A 180 -17.58 -66.51 1.24
N TYR A 181 -17.27 -67.35 0.23
CA TYR A 181 -17.05 -66.86 -1.12
C TYR A 181 -18.39 -66.48 -1.77
N CYS A 182 -18.54 -65.19 -2.05
CA CYS A 182 -19.71 -64.61 -2.69
C CYS A 182 -19.44 -64.29 -4.17
N GLN A 183 -20.27 -64.83 -5.05
CA GLN A 183 -20.31 -64.49 -6.47
C GLN A 183 -21.23 -63.28 -6.66
N MET A 184 -20.64 -62.10 -6.82
CA MET A 184 -21.30 -60.80 -6.96
C MET A 184 -21.70 -60.47 -8.41
N THR A 185 -21.02 -61.05 -9.39
CA THR A 185 -21.38 -60.89 -10.81
C THR A 185 -22.52 -61.82 -11.21
N SER A 186 -23.35 -61.38 -12.16
CA SER A 186 -24.40 -62.22 -12.77
C SER A 186 -23.81 -63.50 -13.37
N LEU A 187 -24.53 -64.61 -13.21
CA LEU A 187 -24.18 -65.91 -13.78
C LEU A 187 -25.16 -66.23 -14.92
N PRO A 188 -24.69 -66.69 -16.10
CA PRO A 188 -25.58 -67.05 -17.20
C PRO A 188 -26.65 -68.07 -16.78
N GLY A 189 -27.92 -67.74 -16.98
CA GLY A 189 -29.06 -68.58 -16.56
C GLY A 189 -29.47 -68.44 -15.09
N CYS A 190 -28.86 -67.53 -14.34
CA CYS A 190 -29.19 -67.17 -12.95
C CYS A 190 -29.38 -65.65 -12.82
N SER A 191 -29.84 -65.17 -11.65
CA SER A 191 -30.10 -63.74 -11.39
C SER A 191 -28.82 -62.90 -11.15
N ASP A 192 -28.99 -61.59 -10.91
CA ASP A 192 -28.00 -60.49 -10.85
C ASP A 192 -26.88 -60.58 -9.79
N GLY A 193 -26.46 -61.78 -9.39
CA GLY A 193 -25.36 -62.00 -8.43
C GLY A 193 -25.82 -61.99 -6.96
N GLY A 194 -24.82 -62.04 -6.07
CA GLY A 194 -25.02 -62.15 -4.62
C GLY A 194 -25.18 -63.61 -4.18
N TRP A 195 -24.61 -64.55 -4.92
CA TRP A 195 -24.74 -65.97 -4.70
C TRP A 195 -23.67 -66.50 -3.74
N THR A 196 -24.09 -67.34 -2.79
CA THR A 196 -23.19 -68.16 -1.98
C THR A 196 -22.83 -69.41 -2.76
N MET A 197 -21.54 -69.66 -3.00
CA MET A 197 -21.11 -70.88 -3.66
C MET A 197 -21.16 -72.05 -2.69
N ALA A 198 -22.06 -73.01 -2.93
CA ALA A 198 -22.08 -74.28 -2.21
C ALA A 198 -21.28 -75.32 -3.02
N MET A 199 -20.23 -75.88 -2.42
CA MET A 199 -19.54 -77.03 -3.01
C MET A 199 -20.41 -78.28 -2.82
N LYS A 200 -20.83 -78.87 -3.93
CA LYS A 200 -21.50 -80.18 -3.93
C LYS A 200 -20.42 -81.25 -3.65
N ILE A 201 -20.44 -81.84 -2.46
CA ILE A 201 -19.60 -83.00 -2.14
C ILE A 201 -20.43 -84.24 -2.44
N ASP A 202 -20.60 -84.53 -3.72
CA ASP A 202 -21.15 -85.81 -4.14
C ASP A 202 -19.98 -86.79 -4.08
N GLY A 203 -19.95 -87.68 -3.09
CA GLY A 203 -18.88 -88.66 -2.91
C GLY A 203 -18.75 -89.71 -4.02
N LYS A 204 -19.09 -89.38 -5.27
CA LYS A 204 -18.86 -90.18 -6.46
C LYS A 204 -17.78 -89.51 -7.30
N LYS A 205 -16.64 -90.19 -7.38
CA LYS A 205 -15.56 -89.92 -8.33
C LYS A 205 -16.07 -90.00 -9.77
#